data_AF-A0A9W4VWE4-F1
#
_entry.id   AF-A0A9W4VWE4-F1
#
_cell.length_a   1.000
_cell.length_b   1.000
_cell.length_c   1.000
_cell.angle_alpha   90.00
_cell.angle_beta   90.00
_cell.angle_gamma   90.00
#
_symmetry.space_group_name_H-M   'P 1'
#
loop_
_entity.id
_entity.type
_entity.pdbx_description
1 polymer ?
#
loop_
_entity_poly.entity_id
_entity_poly.type
_entity_poly.pdbx_seq_one_letter_code
_entity_poly.pdbx_strand_id
1 'polypeptide(L)'
;MILNKDRVIQATKNIIHNAKNYRVIFHHPEYLDGELYVVEYDIEKASNSCYVYVENGEANVLTSQALLNEMVARKTKKSGVASTLDSLGGMAGIIGLIVTLTIVYIVVGKPEAEIPQILSTALTAILGFYFGSKKSG
;
A
#
# COMPACT_ATOMS: atom_id res chain seq x y z
N MET A 1 -0.07 10.55 15.42
CA MET A 1 -0.25 11.99 15.74
C MET A 1 -1.60 12.38 15.19
N ILE A 2 -2.62 12.48 16.05
CA ILE A 2 -4.03 12.72 15.65
C ILE A 2 -4.06 14.07 14.92
N LEU A 3 -4.40 14.09 13.63
CA LEU A 3 -4.54 15.35 12.93
C LEU A 3 -5.79 16.04 13.48
N ASN A 4 -5.57 17.15 14.19
CA ASN A 4 -6.65 17.89 14.82
C ASN A 4 -7.67 18.33 13.75
N LYS A 5 -8.96 18.16 14.00
CA LYS A 5 -10.08 18.57 13.12
C LYS A 5 -9.90 19.98 12.54
N ASP A 6 -9.20 20.85 13.26
CA ASP A 6 -8.82 22.20 12.85
C ASP A 6 -7.95 22.24 11.59
N ARG A 7 -6.97 21.32 11.44
CA ARG A 7 -6.12 21.25 10.24
C ARG A 7 -6.92 20.81 9.01
N VAL A 8 -7.87 19.89 9.19
CA VAL A 8 -8.78 19.45 8.13
C VAL A 8 -9.63 20.64 7.67
N ILE A 9 -10.23 21.39 8.60
CA ILE A 9 -11.03 22.57 8.28
C ILE A 9 -10.18 23.67 7.62
N GLN A 10 -8.94 23.89 8.08
CA GLN A 10 -8.02 24.84 7.46
C GLN A 10 -7.65 24.45 6.03
N ALA A 11 -7.35 23.16 5.79
CA ALA A 11 -7.08 22.66 4.44
C ALA A 11 -8.29 22.88 3.51
N THR A 12 -9.51 22.63 3.99
CA THR A 12 -10.73 22.91 3.23
C THR A 12 -10.90 24.40 2.93
N LYS A 13 -10.66 25.29 3.89
CA LYS A 13 -10.74 26.75 3.71
C LYS A 13 -9.74 27.28 2.69
N ASN A 14 -8.53 26.72 2.66
CA ASN A 14 -7.48 27.12 1.71
C ASN A 14 -7.79 26.75 0.26
N ILE A 15 -8.70 25.80 0.03
CA ILE A 15 -9.10 25.38 -1.32
C ILE A 15 -10.43 26.01 -1.69
N ILE A 16 -11.40 26.00 -0.77
CA ILE A 16 -12.75 26.50 -0.99
C ILE A 16 -12.90 27.84 -0.25
N HIS A 17 -12.55 28.94 -0.91
CA HIS A 17 -12.47 30.27 -0.30
C HIS A 17 -13.84 30.93 -0.04
N ASN A 18 -14.87 30.57 -0.83
CA ASN A 18 -16.19 31.21 -0.80
C ASN A 18 -17.23 30.48 0.06
N ALA A 19 -16.81 29.55 0.92
CA ALA A 19 -17.72 28.79 1.75
C ALA A 19 -17.78 29.29 3.20
N LYS A 20 -18.89 28.99 3.88
CA LYS A 20 -19.13 29.33 5.29
C LYS A 20 -19.54 28.08 6.07
N ASN A 21 -19.55 28.15 7.40
CA ASN A 21 -20.05 27.08 8.28
C ASN A 21 -19.40 25.70 8.08
N TYR A 22 -18.07 25.65 7.91
CA TYR A 22 -17.33 24.39 7.81
C TYR A 22 -17.52 23.52 9.06
N ARG A 23 -18.03 22.31 8.88
CA ARG A 23 -18.19 21.32 9.95
C ARG A 23 -17.82 19.93 9.47
N VAL A 24 -17.12 19.18 10.31
CA VAL A 24 -16.85 17.76 10.07
C VAL A 24 -18.11 16.97 10.45
N ILE A 25 -18.74 16.32 9.48
CA ILE A 25 -19.97 15.53 9.69
C ILE A 25 -19.66 14.04 9.88
N PHE A 26 -18.59 13.53 9.25
CA PHE A 26 -18.13 12.16 9.39
C PHE A 26 -16.63 12.09 9.48
N HIS A 27 -16.16 11.10 10.24
CA HIS A 27 -14.75 10.78 10.40
C HIS A 27 -14.58 9.26 10.38
N HIS A 28 -13.77 8.79 9.44
CA HIS A 28 -13.34 7.40 9.31
C HIS A 28 -11.84 7.34 9.65
N PRO A 29 -11.47 6.97 10.89
CA PRO A 29 -10.09 6.98 11.35
C PRO A 29 -9.19 5.93 10.69
N GLU A 30 -9.80 4.87 10.13
CA GLU A 30 -9.09 3.79 9.46
C GLU A 30 -9.61 3.67 8.02
N TYR A 31 -9.14 4.56 7.14
CA TYR A 31 -9.51 4.58 5.74
C TYR A 31 -8.27 4.41 4.86
N LEU A 32 -8.10 3.20 4.28
CA LEU A 32 -6.87 2.79 3.58
C LEU A 32 -5.65 2.94 4.52
N ASP A 33 -4.63 3.68 4.09
CA ASP A 33 -3.40 3.95 4.87
C ASP A 33 -3.49 5.26 5.68
N GLY A 34 -4.69 5.82 5.89
CA GLY A 34 -4.87 7.12 6.54
C GLY A 34 -6.26 7.33 7.14
N GLU A 35 -6.64 8.59 7.29
CA GLU A 35 -7.92 9.01 7.86
C GLU A 35 -8.77 9.73 6.80
N LEU A 36 -10.09 9.52 6.80
CA LEU A 36 -11.01 10.22 5.90
C LEU A 36 -12.02 11.04 6.70
N TYR A 37 -12.13 12.31 6.35
CA TYR A 37 -13.08 13.25 6.92
C TYR A 37 -14.09 13.67 5.86
N VAL A 38 -15.34 13.86 6.26
CA VAL A 38 -16.34 14.52 5.41
C VAL A 38 -16.64 15.87 6.03
N VAL A 39 -16.36 16.93 5.27
CA VAL A 39 -16.56 18.31 5.69
C VAL A 39 -17.74 18.87 4.91
N GLU A 40 -18.74 19.36 5.63
CA GLU A 40 -19.85 20.08 5.08
C GLU A 40 -19.62 21.59 5.21
N TYR A 41 -20.06 22.35 4.22
CA TYR A 41 -19.89 23.79 4.13
C TYR A 41 -20.99 24.42 3.26
N ASP A 42 -21.30 25.68 3.52
CA ASP A 42 -22.36 26.41 2.81
C ASP A 42 -21.77 27.32 1.73
N ILE A 43 -22.27 27.20 0.50
CA ILE A 43 -22.01 28.14 -0.62
C ILE A 43 -23.36 28.63 -1.14
N GLU A 44 -23.54 29.95 -1.24
CA GLU A 44 -24.72 30.57 -1.88
C GLU A 44 -26.08 30.02 -1.40
N LYS A 45 -26.21 29.74 -0.09
CA LYS A 45 -27.38 29.14 0.57
C LYS A 45 -27.64 27.65 0.27
N ALA A 46 -26.73 26.96 -0.40
CA ALA A 46 -26.74 25.51 -0.55
C ALA A 46 -25.68 24.87 0.37
N SER A 47 -26.09 23.84 1.11
CA SER A 47 -25.16 22.98 1.83
C SER A 47 -24.45 22.07 0.83
N ASN A 48 -23.13 22.07 0.86
CA ASN A 48 -22.26 21.24 0.04
C ASN A 48 -21.34 20.44 0.95
N SER A 49 -20.83 19.32 0.44
CA SER A 49 -19.87 18.50 1.16
C SER A 49 -18.64 18.20 0.31
N CYS A 50 -17.52 18.01 0.99
CA CYS A 50 -16.29 17.51 0.39
C CYS A 50 -15.66 16.45 1.28
N TYR A 51 -14.81 15.63 0.68
CA TYR A 51 -14.03 14.63 1.36
C TYR A 51 -12.62 15.19 1.61
N VAL A 52 -12.06 14.95 2.78
CA VAL A 52 -10.68 15.33 3.10
C VAL A 52 -9.95 14.07 3.56
N TYR A 53 -9.02 13.62 2.74
CA TYR A 53 -8.19 12.46 3.03
C TYR A 53 -6.88 12.92 3.66
N VAL A 54 -6.54 12.38 4.82
CA VAL A 54 -5.33 12.71 5.57
C VAL A 54 -4.42 11.50 5.60
N GLU A 55 -3.21 11.66 5.07
CA GLU A 55 -2.18 10.62 5.07
C GLU A 55 -0.82 11.26 5.41
N ASN A 56 -0.07 10.65 6.34
CA ASN A 56 1.27 11.11 6.74
C ASN A 56 1.37 12.60 7.12
N GLY A 57 0.26 13.20 7.58
CA GLY A 57 0.22 14.61 7.96
C GLY A 57 -0.17 15.59 6.85
N GLU A 58 -0.40 15.09 5.63
CA GLU A 58 -0.87 15.87 4.47
C GLU A 58 -2.38 15.70 4.30
N ALA A 59 -3.09 16.79 4.02
CA ALA A 59 -4.54 16.81 3.84
C ALA A 59 -4.89 17.07 2.37
N ASN A 60 -5.51 16.09 1.73
CA ASN A 60 -5.98 16.16 0.34
C ASN A 60 -7.48 16.41 0.32
N VAL A 61 -7.91 17.57 -0.18
CA VAL A 61 -9.32 17.93 -0.29
C VAL A 61 -9.86 17.49 -1.65
N LEU A 62 -10.93 16.71 -1.61
CA LEU A 62 -11.59 16.06 -2.74
C LEU A 62 -13.03 16.59 -2.78
N THR A 63 -13.32 17.43 -3.76
CA THR A 63 -14.61 18.14 -3.87
C THR A 63 -15.75 17.27 -4.39
N SER A 64 -15.46 16.08 -4.91
CA SER A 64 -16.47 15.17 -5.45
C SER A 64 -16.16 13.72 -5.11
N GLN A 65 -17.21 12.90 -5.11
CA GLN A 65 -17.07 11.45 -4.92
C GLN A 65 -16.25 10.79 -6.05
N ALA A 66 -16.27 11.35 -7.26
CA ALA A 66 -15.47 10.85 -8.38
C ALA A 66 -13.96 10.96 -8.09
N LEU A 67 -13.51 12.08 -7.52
CA LEU A 67 -12.11 12.28 -7.14
C LEU A 67 -11.70 11.34 -6.00
N LEU A 68 -12.60 11.10 -5.04
CA LEU A 68 -12.38 10.10 -3.98
C LEU A 68 -12.20 8.71 -4.59
N ASN A 69 -13.09 8.29 -5.47
CA ASN A 69 -13.01 6.98 -6.13
C ASN A 69 -11.74 6.85 -6.99
N GLU A 70 -11.33 7.90 -7.69
CA GLU A 70 -10.08 7.91 -8.46
C GLU A 70 -8.85 7.77 -7.55
N MET A 71 -8.82 8.47 -6.41
CA MET A 71 -7.76 8.34 -5.41
C MET A 71 -7.70 6.92 -4.85
N VAL A 72 -8.85 6.38 -4.42
CA VAL A 72 -8.97 5.01 -3.91
C VAL A 72 -8.48 4.00 -4.95
N ALA A 73 -8.93 4.12 -6.20
CA ALA A 73 -8.52 3.22 -7.28
C ALA A 73 -7.01 3.26 -7.53
N ARG A 74 -6.38 4.44 -7.48
CA ARG A 74 -4.92 4.58 -7.61
C ARG A 74 -4.17 3.93 -6.45
N LYS A 75 -4.63 4.11 -5.22
CA LYS A 75 -4.03 3.49 -4.02
C LYS A 75 -4.19 1.97 -4.01
N THR A 76 -5.37 1.47 -4.33
CA THR A 76 -5.65 0.03 -4.40
C THR A 76 -4.81 -0.64 -5.49
N LYS A 77 -4.61 -0.01 -6.65
CA LYS A 77 -3.71 -0.54 -7.70
C LYS A 77 -2.25 -0.62 -7.26
N LYS A 78 -1.77 0.38 -6.52
CA LYS A 78 -0.40 0.41 -5.98
C LYS A 78 -0.18 -0.67 -4.92
N SER A 79 -1.18 -0.89 -4.06
CA SER A 79 -1.17 -1.98 -3.06
C SER A 79 -1.29 -3.36 -3.71
N GLY A 80 -2.15 -3.54 -4.72
CA GLY A 80 -2.41 -4.83 -5.36
C GLY A 80 -1.19 -5.44 -6.07
N VAL A 81 -0.36 -4.62 -6.74
CA VAL A 81 0.86 -5.11 -7.42
C VAL A 81 2.02 -5.31 -6.45
N ALA A 82 2.17 -4.43 -5.45
CA ALA A 82 3.20 -4.59 -4.43
C ALA A 82 2.92 -5.81 -3.54
N SER A 83 1.67 -6.02 -3.12
CA SER A 83 1.27 -7.16 -2.28
C SER A 83 1.39 -8.51 -2.98
N THR A 84 1.16 -8.59 -4.30
CA THR A 84 1.41 -9.83 -5.05
C THR A 84 2.90 -10.11 -5.23
N LEU A 85 3.74 -9.07 -5.42
CA LEU A 85 5.18 -9.26 -5.54
C LEU A 85 5.84 -9.60 -4.19
N ASP A 86 5.40 -8.98 -3.09
CA ASP A 86 5.89 -9.27 -1.74
C ASP A 86 5.46 -10.67 -1.27
N SER A 87 4.26 -11.13 -1.63
CA SER A 87 3.78 -12.47 -1.28
C SER A 87 4.40 -13.60 -2.13
N LEU A 88 4.68 -13.37 -3.41
CA LEU A 88 5.33 -14.38 -4.27
C LEU A 88 6.87 -14.34 -4.21
N GLY A 89 7.48 -13.18 -3.97
CA GLY A 89 8.92 -12.96 -4.08
C GLY A 89 9.67 -12.92 -2.76
N GLY A 90 9.06 -12.40 -1.69
CA GLY A 90 9.78 -12.09 -0.44
C GLY A 90 10.30 -13.34 0.28
N MET A 91 9.40 -14.22 0.73
CA MET A 91 9.78 -15.41 1.50
C MET A 91 10.41 -16.50 0.63
N ALA A 92 9.86 -16.74 -0.56
CA ALA A 92 10.41 -17.73 -1.50
C ALA A 92 11.83 -17.34 -1.96
N GLY A 93 12.07 -16.05 -2.21
CA GLY A 93 13.38 -15.51 -2.54
C GLY A 93 14.39 -15.64 -1.40
N ILE A 94 14.00 -15.34 -0.16
CA ILE A 94 14.85 -15.50 1.03
C ILE A 94 15.22 -16.97 1.24
N ILE A 95 14.25 -17.88 1.13
CA ILE A 95 14.48 -19.33 1.25
C ILE A 95 15.44 -19.80 0.14
N GLY A 96 15.23 -19.34 -1.10
CA GLY A 96 16.14 -19.57 -2.22
C GLY A 96 17.57 -19.15 -1.93
N LEU A 97 17.75 -17.92 -1.45
CA LEU A 97 19.06 -17.36 -1.10
C LEU A 97 19.78 -18.21 -0.05
N ILE A 98 19.09 -18.62 1.02
CA ILE A 98 19.67 -19.45 2.10
C ILE A 98 20.10 -20.82 1.56
N VAL A 99 19.27 -21.46 0.73
CA VAL A 99 19.59 -22.75 0.12
C VAL A 99 20.81 -22.63 -0.80
N THR A 100 20.86 -21.60 -1.65
CA THR A 100 22.00 -21.36 -2.53
C THR A 100 23.30 -21.11 -1.75
N LEU A 101 23.26 -20.26 -0.71
CA LEU A 101 24.43 -20.01 0.15
C LEU A 101 24.91 -21.28 0.86
N THR A 102 23.99 -22.12 1.31
CA THR A 102 24.32 -23.40 1.96
C THR A 102 25.03 -24.34 0.98
N ILE A 103 24.56 -24.42 -0.27
CA ILE A 103 25.20 -25.22 -1.32
C ILE A 103 26.60 -24.68 -1.63
N VAL A 104 26.75 -23.37 -1.82
CA VAL A 104 28.05 -22.73 -2.08
C VAL A 104 29.02 -22.99 -0.94
N TYR A 105 28.57 -22.88 0.31
CA TYR A 105 29.40 -23.17 1.49
C TYR A 105 29.87 -24.63 1.53
N ILE A 106 29.01 -25.59 1.21
CA ILE A 106 29.37 -27.01 1.17
C ILE A 106 30.39 -27.26 0.05
N VAL A 107 30.15 -26.74 -1.15
CA VAL A 107 31.03 -26.95 -2.32
C VAL A 107 32.41 -26.31 -2.11
N VAL A 108 32.48 -25.11 -1.52
CA VAL A 108 33.76 -24.42 -1.28
C VAL A 108 34.48 -24.97 -0.05
N GLY A 109 33.76 -25.26 1.03
CA GLY A 109 34.35 -25.71 2.30
C GLY A 109 34.68 -27.20 2.35
N LYS A 110 33.99 -28.04 1.55
CA LYS A 110 34.19 -29.49 1.48
C LYS A 110 33.95 -29.99 0.04
N PRO A 111 34.88 -29.75 -0.89
CA PRO A 111 34.71 -30.11 -2.31
C PRO A 111 34.56 -31.62 -2.57
N GLU A 112 35.01 -32.47 -1.64
CA GLU A 112 34.85 -33.93 -1.72
C GLU A 112 33.53 -34.43 -1.11
N ALA A 113 32.77 -33.56 -0.44
CA ALA A 113 31.48 -33.94 0.12
C ALA A 113 30.41 -33.93 -0.99
N GLU A 114 29.74 -35.07 -1.18
CA GLU A 114 28.58 -35.14 -2.04
C GLU A 114 27.50 -34.16 -1.55
N ILE A 115 26.98 -33.33 -2.46
CA ILE A 115 25.89 -32.40 -2.12
C ILE A 115 24.68 -33.24 -1.70
N PRO A 116 24.15 -33.06 -0.49
CA PRO A 116 22.98 -33.81 -0.03
C PRO A 116 21.83 -33.69 -1.04
N GLN A 117 21.28 -34.82 -1.47
CA GLN A 117 20.23 -34.88 -2.48
C GLN A 117 19.02 -34.00 -2.12
N ILE A 118 18.74 -33.84 -0.82
CA ILE A 118 17.68 -32.96 -0.30
C ILE A 118 17.85 -31.49 -0.74
N LEU A 119 19.09 -30.98 -0.82
CA LEU A 119 19.38 -29.60 -1.21
C LEU A 119 19.21 -29.39 -2.71
N SER A 120 19.60 -30.39 -3.51
CA SER A 120 19.39 -30.38 -4.96
C SER A 120 17.90 -30.42 -5.32
N THR A 121 17.13 -31.26 -4.63
CA THR A 121 15.66 -31.32 -4.78
C THR A 121 15.00 -30.02 -4.34
N ALA A 122 15.44 -29.44 -3.22
CA ALA A 122 14.93 -28.16 -2.74
C ALA A 122 15.20 -27.03 -3.75
N LEU A 123 16.42 -26.93 -4.28
CA LEU A 123 16.78 -25.94 -5.31
C LEU A 123 15.95 -26.12 -6.58
N THR A 124 15.76 -27.36 -7.03
CA THR A 124 14.94 -27.67 -8.20
C THR A 124 13.47 -27.27 -8.00
N ALA A 125 12.91 -27.52 -6.82
CA ALA A 125 11.57 -27.08 -6.47
C ALA A 125 11.46 -25.54 -6.47
N ILE A 126 12.42 -24.84 -5.87
CA ILE A 126 12.47 -23.36 -5.84
C ILE A 126 12.54 -22.79 -7.26
N LEU A 127 13.40 -23.34 -8.13
CA LEU A 127 13.49 -22.94 -9.54
C LEU A 127 12.19 -23.25 -10.30
N GLY A 128 11.55 -24.38 -10.02
CA GLY A 128 10.24 -24.74 -10.58
C GLY A 128 9.14 -23.77 -10.20
N PHE A 129 9.07 -23.34 -8.93
CA PHE A 129 8.13 -22.31 -8.49
C PHE A 129 8.45 -20.93 -9.11
N TYR A 130 9.73 -20.56 -9.18
CA TYR A 130 10.16 -19.27 -9.72
C TYR A 130 9.91 -19.14 -11.23
N PHE A 131 10.18 -20.19 -12.02
CA PHE A 131 9.98 -20.16 -13.48
C PHE A 131 8.59 -20.62 -13.93
N GLY A 132 7.90 -21.45 -13.13
CA GLY A 132 6.53 -21.89 -13.42
C GLY A 132 5.51 -20.76 -13.28
N SER A 133 5.70 -19.86 -12.32
CA SER A 133 4.84 -18.69 -12.12
C SER A 133 4.93 -17.64 -13.24
N LYS A 134 6.05 -17.60 -14.00
CA LYS A 134 6.29 -16.61 -15.06
C LYS A 134 5.55 -16.90 -16.38
N LYS A 135 4.93 -18.08 -16.54
CA LYS A 135 4.22 -18.50 -17.76
C LYS A 135 2.69 -18.50 -17.66
N SER A 136 2.14 -18.19 -16.48
CA SER A 136 0.69 -18.16 -16.24
C SER A 136 0.11 -16.73 -16.16
N GLY A 137 0.83 -15.73 -16.70
CA GLY A 137 0.38 -14.34 -16.82
C GLY A 137 0.15 -13.96 -18.27
#